data_AF-A0A928VNI7-F1
#
_entry.id   AF-A0A928VNI7-F1
#
_cell.length_a   1.000
_cell.length_b   1.000
_cell.length_c   1.000
_cell.angle_alpha   90.00
_cell.angle_beta   90.00
_cell.angle_gamma   90.00
#
_symmetry.space_group_name_H-M   'P 1'
#
loop_
_entity.id
_entity.type
_entity.pdbx_description
1 polymer ?
#
loop_
_entity_poly.entity_id
_entity_poly.type
_entity_poly.pdbx_seq_one_letter_code
_entity_poly.pdbx_strand_id
1 'polypeptide(L)'
;MTTFRRFIQAIRDYYRTGKTGDIAFLKTALLGRGASRSVKHKLQALGDYAPEIDLAQLRHMPAGTLGYAYAQHMERAGIQPLRISPDLQAAAQRSPFGRRYTATHDILHVLLGFDTSYAGEMGIYAFTVAQGFSRYLTLSV
;
A
#
# COMPACT_ATOMS: atom_id res chain seq x y z
N MET A 1 6.26 -19.38 11.48
CA MET A 1 7.74 -19.20 11.46
C MET A 1 8.29 -18.68 10.12
N THR A 2 7.46 -18.41 9.11
CA THR A 2 7.85 -18.10 7.71
C THR A 2 7.96 -16.60 7.37
N THR A 3 7.28 -15.70 8.10
CA THR A 3 7.17 -14.27 7.72
C THR A 3 8.44 -13.46 7.97
N PHE A 4 9.18 -13.74 9.05
CA PHE A 4 10.36 -12.96 9.43
C PHE A 4 11.55 -13.19 8.48
N ARG A 5 11.86 -14.46 8.16
CA ARG A 5 12.88 -14.81 7.16
C ARG A 5 12.55 -14.19 5.80
N ARG A 6 11.27 -14.21 5.40
CA ARG A 6 10.84 -13.62 4.13
C ARG A 6 10.91 -12.09 4.12
N PHE A 7 10.62 -11.44 5.25
CA PHE A 7 10.79 -9.99 5.40
C PHE A 7 12.25 -9.56 5.24
N ILE A 8 13.19 -10.26 5.88
CA ILE A 8 14.63 -10.02 5.68
C ILE A 8 15.01 -10.20 4.21
N GLN A 9 14.52 -11.26 3.57
CA GLN A 9 14.78 -11.48 2.15
C GLN A 9 14.20 -10.36 1.27
N ALA A 10 13.00 -9.86 1.58
CA ALA A 10 12.40 -8.73 0.86
C ALA A 10 13.24 -7.45 0.99
N ILE A 11 13.79 -7.17 2.19
CA ILE A 11 14.74 -6.07 2.39
C ILE A 11 15.99 -6.25 1.52
N ARG A 12 16.55 -7.45 1.49
CA ARG A 12 17.71 -7.77 0.64
C ARG A 12 17.38 -7.58 -0.85
N ASP A 13 16.21 -8.03 -1.29
CA ASP A 13 15.77 -7.88 -2.69
C ASP A 13 15.55 -6.42 -3.07
N TYR A 14 15.09 -5.57 -2.14
CA TYR A 14 15.03 -4.13 -2.34
C TYR A 14 16.40 -3.53 -2.63
N TYR A 15 17.40 -3.80 -1.80
CA TYR A 15 18.76 -3.28 -2.03
C TYR A 15 19.42 -3.84 -3.29
N ARG A 16 19.02 -5.04 -3.74
CA ARG A 16 19.60 -5.68 -4.95
C ARG A 16 18.89 -5.29 -6.24
N THR A 17 17.57 -5.13 -6.21
CA THR A 17 16.72 -5.05 -7.42
C THR A 17 15.78 -3.85 -7.44
N GLY A 18 15.74 -3.06 -6.36
CA GLY A 18 14.80 -1.95 -6.20
C GLY A 18 13.34 -2.37 -5.96
N LYS A 19 13.04 -3.66 -5.82
CA LYS A 19 11.67 -4.15 -5.59
C LYS A 19 11.21 -3.87 -4.17
N THR A 20 10.21 -3.00 -4.01
CA THR A 20 9.66 -2.55 -2.72
C THR A 20 8.35 -3.24 -2.32
N GLY A 21 7.61 -3.80 -3.29
CA GLY A 21 6.23 -4.27 -3.08
C GLY A 21 6.06 -5.32 -1.97
N ASP A 22 6.97 -6.30 -1.90
CA ASP A 22 6.94 -7.32 -0.85
C ASP A 22 7.17 -6.74 0.55
N ILE A 23 8.07 -5.77 0.69
CA ILE A 23 8.31 -5.08 1.97
C ILE A 23 7.06 -4.31 2.39
N ALA A 24 6.49 -3.55 1.45
CA ALA A 24 5.30 -2.75 1.69
C ALA A 24 4.14 -3.63 2.15
N PHE A 25 3.86 -4.73 1.42
CA PHE A 25 2.82 -5.69 1.78
C PHE A 25 3.07 -6.36 3.14
N LEU A 26 4.29 -6.85 3.41
CA LEU A 26 4.59 -7.54 4.67
C LEU A 26 4.47 -6.60 5.88
N LYS A 27 4.90 -5.33 5.73
CA LYS A 27 4.73 -4.28 6.75
C LYS A 27 3.25 -4.02 7.03
N THR A 28 2.43 -3.85 6.00
CA THR A 28 1.00 -3.51 6.16
C THR A 28 0.16 -4.71 6.59
N ALA A 29 0.53 -5.93 6.20
CA ALA A 29 -0.10 -7.15 6.68
C ALA A 29 0.06 -7.32 8.20
N LEU A 30 1.17 -6.85 8.78
CA LEU A 30 1.36 -6.78 10.22
C LEU A 30 0.39 -5.77 10.86
N LEU A 31 0.25 -4.58 10.28
CA LEU A 31 -0.70 -3.54 10.74
C LEU A 31 -2.16 -3.99 10.64
N GLY A 32 -2.49 -4.75 9.59
CA GLY A 32 -3.83 -5.27 9.30
C GLY A 32 -4.33 -6.34 10.26
N ARG A 33 -3.48 -6.92 11.10
CA ARG A 33 -3.92 -7.84 12.18
C ARG A 33 -4.94 -7.17 13.10
N GLY A 34 -4.85 -5.84 13.26
CA GLY A 34 -5.75 -4.99 14.04
C GLY A 34 -6.91 -4.36 13.27
N ALA A 35 -7.10 -4.68 11.99
CA ALA A 35 -8.18 -4.10 11.19
C ALA A 35 -9.54 -4.36 11.88
N SER A 36 -10.38 -3.32 11.94
CA SER A 36 -11.68 -3.39 12.61
C SER A 36 -12.59 -4.42 11.95
N ARG A 37 -13.55 -4.98 12.69
CA ARG A 37 -14.48 -5.99 12.14
C ARG A 37 -15.27 -5.44 10.94
N SER A 38 -15.69 -4.17 11.00
CA SER A 38 -16.37 -3.49 9.90
C SER A 38 -15.49 -3.37 8.65
N VAL A 39 -14.22 -2.96 8.80
CA VAL A 39 -13.28 -2.89 7.68
C VAL A 39 -13.01 -4.27 7.09
N LYS A 40 -12.78 -5.28 7.93
CA LYS A 40 -12.59 -6.67 7.46
C LYS A 40 -13.78 -7.17 6.64
N HIS A 41 -15.01 -6.92 7.11
CA HIS A 41 -16.22 -7.31 6.39
C HIS A 41 -16.32 -6.62 5.01
N LYS A 42 -16.09 -5.30 4.94
CA LYS A 42 -16.10 -4.56 3.66
C LYS A 42 -15.04 -5.04 2.68
N LEU A 43 -13.88 -5.46 3.18
CA LEU A 43 -12.75 -5.90 2.36
C LEU A 43 -12.84 -7.37 1.94
N GLN A 44 -13.72 -8.17 2.55
CA GLN A 44 -13.81 -9.60 2.27
C GLN A 44 -14.15 -9.89 0.80
N ALA A 45 -15.03 -9.08 0.20
CA ALA A 45 -15.37 -9.17 -1.23
C ALA A 45 -14.24 -8.72 -2.18
N LEU A 46 -13.18 -8.09 -1.65
CA LEU A 46 -12.06 -7.55 -2.43
C LEU A 46 -10.76 -8.35 -2.26
N GLY A 47 -10.81 -9.52 -1.61
CA GLY A 47 -9.61 -10.31 -1.29
C GLY A 47 -8.76 -10.69 -2.51
N ASP A 48 -9.41 -10.94 -3.64
CA ASP A 48 -8.75 -11.29 -4.91
C ASP A 48 -8.52 -10.09 -5.85
N TYR A 49 -9.06 -8.92 -5.51
CA TYR A 49 -8.95 -7.72 -6.33
C TYR A 49 -7.60 -7.01 -6.07
N ALA A 50 -6.62 -7.26 -6.93
CA ALA A 50 -5.51 -6.32 -7.15
C ALA A 50 -5.22 -6.23 -8.65
N PRO A 51 -5.75 -5.22 -9.34
CA PRO A 51 -5.43 -5.00 -10.74
C PRO A 51 -3.95 -4.62 -10.86
N GLU A 52 -3.32 -5.05 -11.96
CA GLU A 52 -2.04 -4.48 -12.35
C GLU A 52 -2.27 -3.04 -12.79
N ILE A 53 -1.34 -2.16 -12.40
CA ILE A 53 -1.40 -0.74 -12.76
C ILE A 53 -0.31 -0.45 -13.78
N ASP A 54 -0.74 -0.06 -14.97
CA ASP A 54 0.15 0.41 -16.04
C ASP A 54 0.29 1.94 -15.97
N LEU A 55 1.39 2.40 -15.38
CA LEU A 55 1.67 3.84 -15.29
C LEU A 55 1.82 4.50 -16.67
N ALA A 56 2.28 3.78 -17.69
CA ALA A 56 2.42 4.35 -19.03
C ALA A 56 1.05 4.64 -19.62
N GLN A 57 0.08 3.74 -19.46
CA GLN A 57 -1.31 4.01 -19.88
C GLN A 57 -1.92 5.18 -19.09
N LEU A 58 -1.74 5.20 -17.77
CA LEU A 58 -2.30 6.26 -16.93
C LEU A 58 -1.76 7.65 -17.25
N ARG A 59 -0.50 7.77 -17.69
CA ARG A 59 0.11 9.07 -18.12
C ARG A 59 -0.59 9.68 -19.33
N HIS A 60 -1.24 8.87 -20.16
CA HIS A 60 -1.97 9.34 -21.34
C HIS A 60 -3.43 9.71 -21.05
N MET A 61 -3.90 9.53 -19.81
CA MET A 61 -5.23 9.99 -19.43
C MET A 61 -5.31 11.52 -19.39
N PRO A 62 -6.51 12.12 -19.53
CA PRO A 62 -6.67 13.57 -19.46
C PRO A 62 -6.15 14.16 -18.15
N ALA A 63 -5.56 15.35 -18.23
CA ALA A 63 -5.16 16.13 -17.06
C ALA A 63 -6.37 16.37 -16.13
N GLY A 64 -6.16 16.32 -14.82
CA GLY A 64 -7.21 16.43 -13.81
C GLY A 64 -7.91 15.11 -13.46
N THR A 65 -7.67 14.03 -14.21
CA THR A 65 -8.13 12.69 -13.80
C THR A 65 -7.25 12.10 -12.70
N LEU A 66 -7.83 11.22 -11.88
CA LEU A 66 -7.07 10.50 -10.84
C LEU A 66 -5.92 9.68 -11.43
N GLY A 67 -6.14 8.99 -12.56
CA GLY A 67 -5.11 8.18 -13.21
C GLY A 67 -3.90 9.02 -13.64
N TYR A 68 -4.14 10.16 -14.29
CA TYR A 68 -3.08 11.10 -14.67
C TYR A 68 -2.31 11.60 -13.44
N ALA A 69 -3.02 12.05 -12.41
CA ALA A 69 -2.40 12.58 -11.18
C ALA A 69 -1.59 11.52 -10.43
N TYR A 70 -2.10 10.29 -10.36
CA TYR A 70 -1.41 9.14 -9.78
C TYR A 70 -0.13 8.82 -10.54
N ALA A 71 -0.18 8.71 -11.86
CA ALA A 71 1.01 8.36 -12.64
C ALA A 71 2.12 9.41 -12.52
N GLN A 72 1.72 10.68 -12.46
CA GLN A 72 2.61 11.81 -12.22
C GLN A 72 3.22 11.79 -10.80
N HIS A 73 2.44 11.44 -9.78
CA HIS A 73 2.94 11.28 -8.41
C HIS A 73 3.99 10.16 -8.32
N MET A 74 3.66 8.98 -8.86
CA MET A 74 4.55 7.81 -8.84
C MET A 74 5.88 8.10 -9.55
N GLU A 75 5.84 8.80 -10.69
CA GLU A 75 7.04 9.20 -11.43
C GLU A 75 7.93 10.17 -10.64
N ARG A 76 7.35 11.23 -10.09
CA ARG A 76 8.12 12.22 -9.31
C ARG A 76 8.75 11.63 -8.06
N ALA A 77 8.05 10.71 -7.39
CA ALA A 77 8.55 10.05 -6.20
C ALA A 77 9.50 8.87 -6.50
N GLY A 78 9.64 8.47 -7.77
CA GLY A 78 10.49 7.34 -8.16
C GLY A 78 10.00 5.99 -7.61
N ILE A 79 8.69 5.86 -7.37
CA ILE A 79 8.06 4.68 -6.78
C ILE A 79 7.31 3.86 -7.83
N GLN A 80 7.18 2.55 -7.59
CA GLN A 80 6.49 1.63 -8.48
C GLN A 80 5.18 1.14 -7.85
N PRO A 81 4.14 0.87 -8.66
CA PRO A 81 2.90 0.29 -8.15
C PRO A 81 3.16 -1.05 -7.44
N LEU A 82 2.26 -1.41 -6.53
CA LEU A 82 2.37 -2.64 -5.76
C LEU A 82 2.52 -3.87 -6.67
N ARG A 83 3.64 -4.57 -6.53
CA ARG A 83 3.88 -5.89 -7.11
C ARG A 83 4.27 -6.87 -6.01
N ILE A 84 3.41 -7.87 -5.81
CA ILE A 84 3.61 -8.93 -4.80
C ILE A 84 4.17 -10.16 -5.52
N SER A 85 5.29 -10.68 -5.01
CA SER A 85 5.92 -11.88 -5.56
C SER A 85 5.00 -13.10 -5.50
N PRO A 86 5.08 -14.04 -6.47
CA PRO A 86 4.19 -15.20 -6.53
C PRO A 86 4.11 -16.02 -5.23
N ASP A 87 5.23 -16.14 -4.51
CA ASP A 87 5.31 -16.88 -3.25
C ASP A 87 4.52 -16.24 -2.10
N LEU A 88 4.20 -14.95 -2.20
CA LEU A 88 3.43 -14.20 -1.21
C LEU A 88 1.95 -14.07 -1.57
N GLN A 89 1.51 -14.51 -2.75
CA GLN A 89 0.11 -14.35 -3.20
C GLN A 89 -0.89 -15.01 -2.25
N ALA A 90 -0.63 -16.24 -1.79
CA ALA A 90 -1.49 -16.92 -0.82
C ALA A 90 -1.57 -16.17 0.53
N ALA A 91 -0.47 -15.52 0.95
CA ALA A 91 -0.47 -14.70 2.15
C ALA A 91 -1.25 -13.39 1.94
N ALA A 92 -1.17 -12.80 0.74
CA ALA A 92 -1.91 -11.60 0.35
C ALA A 92 -3.42 -11.84 0.32
N GLN A 93 -3.88 -12.97 -0.22
CA GLN A 93 -5.29 -13.38 -0.18
C GLN A 93 -5.82 -13.52 1.25
N ARG A 94 -5.00 -14.04 2.17
CA ARG A 94 -5.33 -14.16 3.59
C ARG A 94 -5.25 -12.82 4.35
N SER A 95 -4.76 -11.75 3.71
CA SER A 95 -4.63 -10.41 4.28
C SER A 95 -5.22 -9.35 3.33
N PRO A 96 -6.56 -9.36 3.13
CA PRO A 96 -7.21 -8.42 2.22
C PRO A 96 -6.96 -6.95 2.62
N PHE A 97 -6.81 -6.67 3.92
CA PHE A 97 -6.40 -5.34 4.40
C PHE A 97 -4.99 -4.97 3.94
N GLY A 98 -3.99 -5.81 4.17
CA GLY A 98 -2.60 -5.50 3.80
C GLY A 98 -2.48 -5.26 2.29
N ARG A 99 -3.12 -6.14 1.50
CA ARG A 99 -3.15 -6.02 0.04
C ARG A 99 -3.86 -4.74 -0.40
N ARG A 100 -5.07 -4.46 0.12
CA ARG A 100 -5.84 -3.28 -0.29
C ARG A 100 -5.18 -1.98 0.14
N TYR A 101 -4.80 -1.88 1.40
CA TYR A 101 -4.19 -0.67 1.94
C TYR A 101 -2.90 -0.34 1.19
N THR A 102 -2.01 -1.32 0.96
CA THR A 102 -0.78 -1.06 0.19
C THR A 102 -1.07 -0.66 -1.24
N ALA A 103 -2.06 -1.28 -1.91
CA ALA A 103 -2.41 -0.92 -3.28
C ALA A 103 -2.99 0.51 -3.41
N THR A 104 -3.59 1.04 -2.34
CA THR A 104 -4.24 2.35 -2.35
C THR A 104 -3.48 3.43 -1.58
N HIS A 105 -2.40 3.11 -0.87
CA HIS A 105 -1.63 4.07 -0.05
C HIS A 105 -1.17 5.27 -0.87
N ASP A 106 -0.52 5.00 -2.00
CA ASP A 106 0.00 6.06 -2.88
C ASP A 106 -1.13 6.89 -3.54
N ILE A 107 -2.33 6.34 -3.65
CA ILE A 107 -3.52 7.09 -4.10
C ILE A 107 -3.93 8.11 -3.02
N LEU A 108 -3.76 7.81 -1.74
CA LEU A 108 -4.09 8.74 -0.66
C LEU A 108 -3.19 9.98 -0.69
N HIS A 109 -1.91 9.83 -1.04
CA HIS A 109 -1.02 10.99 -1.26
C HIS A 109 -1.59 11.95 -2.31
N VAL A 110 -2.09 11.41 -3.43
CA VAL A 110 -2.70 12.19 -4.51
C VAL A 110 -3.99 12.88 -4.04
N LEU A 111 -4.88 12.16 -3.36
CA LEU A 111 -6.17 12.68 -2.94
C LEU A 111 -6.09 13.71 -1.80
N LEU A 112 -5.11 13.55 -0.91
CA LEU A 112 -4.96 14.37 0.29
C LEU A 112 -3.92 15.49 0.12
N GLY A 113 -3.14 15.47 -0.96
CA GLY A 113 -2.12 16.48 -1.23
C GLY A 113 -0.85 16.36 -0.36
N PHE A 114 -0.63 15.20 0.27
CA PHE A 114 0.60 14.93 1.01
C PHE A 114 1.69 14.38 0.08
N ASP A 115 2.89 14.93 0.17
CA ASP A 115 4.06 14.38 -0.52
C ASP A 115 4.60 13.11 0.17
N THR A 116 5.71 12.56 -0.33
CA THR A 116 6.38 11.38 0.23
C THR A 116 7.50 11.77 1.21
N SER A 117 7.51 13.01 1.71
CA SER A 117 8.41 13.40 2.80
C SER A 117 7.97 12.72 4.10
N TYR A 118 8.83 12.74 5.12
CA TYR A 118 8.46 12.22 6.44
C TYR A 118 7.19 12.89 6.99
N ALA A 119 7.05 14.21 6.82
CA ALA A 119 5.86 14.93 7.26
C ALA A 119 4.61 14.54 6.45
N GLY A 120 4.76 14.36 5.13
CA GLY A 120 3.68 13.89 4.26
C GLY A 120 3.19 12.49 4.63
N GLU A 121 4.11 11.54 4.86
CA GLU A 121 3.79 10.19 5.35
C GLU A 121 3.08 10.22 6.71
N MET A 122 3.50 11.11 7.62
CA MET A 122 2.80 11.31 8.89
C MET A 122 1.39 11.88 8.71
N GLY A 123 1.15 12.69 7.67
CA GLY A 123 -0.18 13.14 7.27
C GLY A 123 -1.08 11.98 6.84
N ILE A 124 -0.58 11.08 6.00
CA ILE A 124 -1.29 9.85 5.60
C ILE A 124 -1.56 8.94 6.79
N TYR A 125 -0.58 8.82 7.69
CA TYR A 125 -0.74 8.05 8.93
C TYR A 125 -1.84 8.63 9.82
N ALA A 126 -1.83 9.94 10.06
CA ALA A 126 -2.84 10.62 10.86
C ALA A 126 -4.24 10.48 10.25
N PHE A 127 -4.37 10.63 8.93
CA PHE A 127 -5.62 10.38 8.22
C PHE A 127 -6.11 8.94 8.43
N THR A 128 -5.22 7.96 8.28
CA THR A 128 -5.52 6.53 8.45
C THR A 128 -5.99 6.19 9.87
N VAL A 129 -5.38 6.82 10.88
CA VAL A 129 -5.81 6.72 12.29
C VAL A 129 -7.20 7.32 12.47
N ALA A 130 -7.43 8.53 11.97
CA ALA A 130 -8.72 9.21 12.08
C ALA A 130 -9.87 8.44 11.40
N GLN A 131 -9.58 7.74 10.31
CA GLN A 131 -10.55 6.87 9.62
C GLN A 131 -10.75 5.50 10.30
N GLY A 132 -10.01 5.18 11.36
CA GLY A 132 -10.18 3.94 12.12
C GLY A 132 -9.82 2.67 11.35
N PHE A 133 -8.84 2.73 10.46
CA PHE A 133 -8.47 1.61 9.58
C PHE A 133 -7.94 0.39 10.37
N SER A 134 -7.23 0.62 11.47
CA SER A 134 -6.73 -0.42 12.37
C SER A 134 -6.75 0.04 13.82
N ARG A 135 -7.13 -0.87 14.73
CA ARG A 135 -7.12 -0.64 16.18
C ARG A 135 -5.71 -0.55 16.76
N TYR A 136 -4.70 -0.99 16.01
CA TYR A 136 -3.29 -0.89 16.41
C TYR A 136 -2.61 0.38 15.89
N LEU A 137 -3.31 1.17 15.07
CA LEU A 137 -2.86 2.48 14.64
C LEU A 137 -3.50 3.51 15.57
N THR A 138 -2.74 3.96 16.56
CA THR A 138 -3.17 5.02 17.49
C THR A 138 -2.14 6.15 17.47
N LEU A 139 -2.62 7.38 17.62
CA LEU A 139 -1.79 8.51 18.01
C LEU A 139 -2.00 8.71 19.50
N SER A 140 -0.95 8.49 20.28
CA SER A 140 -0.93 8.92 21.67
C SER A 140 -0.53 10.39 21.65
N VAL A 141 -1.48 11.27 21.94
CA VAL A 141 -1.23 12.71 22.14
C VAL A 141 -1.13 12.95 23.64
#